data_AF-A0A8T4NSX4-F1
#
_entry.id   AF-A0A8T4NSX4-F1
#
_cell.length_a   1.000
_cell.length_b   1.000
_cell.length_c   1.000
_cell.angle_alpha   90.00
_cell.angle_beta   90.00
_cell.angle_gamma   90.00
#
_symmetry.space_group_name_H-M   'P 1'
#
loop_
_entity.id
_entity.type
_entity.pdbx_description
1 polymer ?
#
loop_
_entity_poly.entity_id
_entity_poly.type
_entity_poly.pdbx_seq_one_letter_code
_entity_poly.pdbx_strand_id
1 'polypeptide(L)'
;MKKSVLVIVSLVFTVMILTFLFVLGPAQAFILGLKISDKDVNKGEKISFIASTEIEDEEFLEIDHFILQLDGPEKRQCHFSTNGTIISGCQGIIIQQISFIDVGYGYSFGKGNLSYNITLDTSEYSVGVYKPTLFIVLNKQTIGKESENIIIRGGISRNRSCSVRGNAGNLFVENLNLDGNNKLSFYIPHINLKNGEGSLTGQANRKRFTYDFKIADVLENTKNRLVVSTKGDYRLDRNAAKPEEALLFFNKNTKKINLVGDAVNLNNMNATFVFECNV
;
A
#
# COMPACT_ATOMS: atom_id res chain seq x y z
N MET A 1 -36.23 41.39 27.60
CA MET A 1 -35.51 40.10 27.50
C MET A 1 -34.62 39.95 28.75
N LYS A 2 -34.88 38.97 29.61
CA LYS A 2 -34.20 38.87 30.92
C LYS A 2 -32.70 38.63 30.71
N LYS A 3 -31.86 39.39 31.42
CA LYS A 3 -30.38 39.34 31.38
C LYS A 3 -29.82 37.90 31.36
N SER A 4 -30.49 36.98 32.05
CA SER A 4 -30.19 35.55 32.11
C SER A 4 -30.27 34.82 30.75
N VAL A 5 -31.22 35.18 29.88
CA VAL A 5 -31.37 34.58 28.54
C VAL A 5 -30.21 35.00 27.63
N LEU A 6 -29.75 36.24 27.75
CA LEU A 6 -28.63 36.75 26.97
C LEU A 6 -27.31 36.03 27.31
N VAL A 7 -27.09 35.72 28.59
CA VAL A 7 -25.91 35.00 29.08
C VAL A 7 -25.90 33.54 28.63
N ILE A 8 -27.05 32.86 28.66
CA ILE A 8 -27.16 31.47 28.21
C ILE A 8 -26.89 31.37 26.70
N VAL A 9 -27.44 32.29 25.91
CA VAL A 9 -27.20 32.32 24.46
C VAL A 9 -25.72 32.54 24.15
N SER A 10 -25.04 33.46 24.84
CA SER A 10 -23.60 33.68 24.60
C SER A 10 -22.78 32.43 24.93
N LEU A 11 -23.08 31.74 26.04
CA LEU A 11 -22.38 30.52 26.44
C LEU A 11 -22.49 29.42 25.38
N VAL A 12 -23.68 29.22 24.81
CA VAL A 12 -23.92 28.22 23.77
C VAL A 12 -23.10 28.53 22.51
N PHE A 13 -23.06 29.80 22.08
CA PHE A 13 -22.24 30.19 20.93
C PHE A 13 -20.75 30.03 21.20
N THR A 14 -20.26 30.36 22.39
CA THR A 14 -18.83 30.19 22.73
C THR A 14 -18.43 28.71 22.74
N VAL A 15 -19.25 27.84 23.34
CA VAL A 15 -19.00 26.39 23.34
C VAL A 15 -19.02 25.84 21.92
N MET A 16 -20.02 26.25 21.11
CA MET A 16 -20.13 25.85 19.72
C MET A 16 -18.89 26.27 18.91
N ILE A 17 -18.44 27.52 19.02
CA ILE A 17 -17.24 28.03 18.32
C ILE A 17 -15.99 27.25 18.76
N LEU A 18 -15.81 27.01 20.06
CA LEU A 18 -14.68 26.23 20.56
C LEU A 18 -14.71 24.80 20.01
N THR A 19 -15.86 24.12 20.03
CA THR A 19 -15.99 22.79 19.41
C THR A 19 -15.70 22.81 17.90
N PHE A 20 -16.13 23.85 17.18
CA PHE A 20 -15.80 23.99 15.76
C PHE A 20 -14.30 24.17 15.52
N LEU A 21 -13.62 24.98 16.34
CA LEU A 21 -12.17 25.15 16.24
C LEU A 21 -11.41 23.85 16.55
N PHE A 22 -11.89 23.05 17.51
CA PHE A 22 -11.32 21.72 17.78
C PHE A 22 -11.57 20.71 16.66
N VAL A 23 -12.74 20.77 16.01
CA VAL A 23 -13.10 19.87 14.89
C VAL A 23 -12.36 20.22 13.60
N LEU A 24 -12.12 21.51 13.35
CA LEU A 24 -11.39 21.96 12.15
C LEU A 24 -9.90 21.59 12.20
N GLY A 25 -9.37 21.28 13.40
CA GLY A 25 -7.96 20.97 13.58
C GLY A 25 -7.06 22.18 13.30
N PRO A 26 -5.75 22.07 13.56
CA PRO A 26 -4.81 23.09 13.12
C PRO A 26 -4.81 23.13 11.58
N ALA A 27 -4.94 24.32 11.00
CA ALA A 27 -4.69 24.51 9.57
C ALA A 27 -3.27 24.02 9.26
N GLN A 28 -3.14 23.15 8.25
CA GLN A 28 -1.83 22.70 7.81
C GLN A 28 -1.22 23.82 6.98
N ALA A 29 -0.03 24.30 7.36
CA ALA A 29 0.68 25.36 6.64
C ALA A 29 1.12 24.96 5.21
N PHE A 30 0.87 23.72 4.81
CA PHE A 30 1.22 23.20 3.50
C PHE A 30 0.26 22.11 3.01
N ILE A 31 0.24 21.93 1.69
CA ILE A 31 -0.51 20.87 0.99
C ILE A 31 0.48 19.92 0.30
N LEU A 32 0.43 18.64 0.67
CA LEU A 32 1.16 17.58 -0.04
C LEU A 32 0.33 16.98 -1.17
N GLY A 33 0.98 16.78 -2.32
CA GLY A 33 0.44 16.11 -3.47
C GLY A 33 1.36 15.00 -3.97
N LEU A 34 0.77 13.87 -4.36
CA LEU A 34 1.44 12.82 -5.12
C LEU A 34 0.49 12.35 -6.22
N LYS A 35 0.77 12.75 -7.47
CA LYS A 35 -0.01 12.37 -8.65
C LYS A 35 0.75 11.33 -9.46
N ILE A 36 0.04 10.37 -10.03
CA ILE A 36 0.62 9.28 -10.84
C ILE A 36 0.06 9.37 -12.25
N SER A 37 0.93 9.28 -13.26
CA SER A 37 0.50 9.31 -14.66
C SER A 37 -0.12 8.00 -15.13
N ASP A 38 0.57 6.88 -14.91
CA ASP A 38 0.12 5.54 -15.27
C ASP A 38 0.23 4.63 -14.04
N LYS A 39 -0.89 3.97 -13.74
CA LYS A 39 -1.07 3.19 -12.52
C LYS A 39 -1.03 1.70 -12.79
N ASP A 40 -1.03 1.28 -14.05
CA ASP A 40 -1.03 -0.13 -14.43
C ASP A 40 -0.05 -0.37 -15.57
N VAL A 41 1.14 -0.85 -15.20
CA VAL A 41 2.28 -0.98 -16.12
C VAL A 41 2.82 -2.40 -16.11
N ASN A 42 3.47 -2.80 -17.19
CA ASN A 42 4.23 -4.03 -17.25
C ASN A 42 5.60 -3.84 -16.61
N LYS A 43 6.12 -4.88 -15.98
CA LYS A 43 7.46 -4.91 -15.40
C LYS A 43 8.50 -4.58 -16.49
N GLY A 44 9.35 -3.60 -16.21
CA GLY A 44 10.34 -3.03 -17.12
C GLY A 44 9.93 -1.69 -17.72
N GLU A 45 8.66 -1.29 -17.58
CA GLU A 45 8.19 0.05 -17.94
C GLU A 45 8.50 1.05 -16.80
N LYS A 46 8.35 2.34 -17.11
CA LYS A 46 8.60 3.43 -16.15
C LYS A 46 7.30 4.07 -15.72
N ILE A 47 7.19 4.41 -14.44
CA ILE A 47 6.08 5.18 -13.87
C ILE A 47 6.58 6.58 -13.53
N SER A 48 5.80 7.60 -13.86
CA SER A 48 6.08 8.98 -13.47
C SER A 48 5.14 9.44 -12.35
N PHE A 49 5.72 10.04 -11.31
CA PHE A 49 5.01 10.70 -10.24
C PHE A 49 5.31 12.19 -10.26
N ILE A 50 4.29 12.99 -9.98
CA ILE A 50 4.46 14.40 -9.64
C ILE A 50 4.23 14.54 -8.14
N ALA A 51 5.33 14.70 -7.41
CA ALA A 51 5.32 15.04 -5.99
C ALA A 51 5.31 16.55 -5.84
N SER A 52 4.48 17.09 -4.94
CA SER A 52 4.40 18.52 -4.69
C SER A 52 4.17 18.84 -3.22
N THR A 53 4.69 20.00 -2.80
CA THR A 53 4.40 20.65 -1.53
C THR A 53 4.15 22.12 -1.81
N GLU A 54 2.93 22.56 -1.55
CA GLU A 54 2.55 23.98 -1.61
C GLU A 54 2.54 24.52 -0.18
N ILE A 55 3.33 25.56 0.09
CA ILE A 55 3.40 26.23 1.39
C ILE A 55 2.48 27.45 1.32
N GLU A 56 1.38 27.43 2.07
CA GLU A 56 0.31 28.44 1.96
C GLU A 56 0.51 29.64 2.90
N ASP A 57 1.07 29.38 4.09
CA ASP A 57 1.20 30.35 5.17
C ASP A 57 2.45 31.24 5.05
N GLU A 58 2.42 32.38 5.75
CA GLU A 58 3.60 33.23 5.99
C GLU A 58 4.57 32.61 7.02
N GLU A 59 4.28 31.39 7.50
CA GLU A 59 5.15 30.65 8.40
C GLU A 59 6.30 29.99 7.62
N PHE A 60 7.49 30.16 8.18
CA PHE A 60 8.72 29.57 7.69
C PHE A 60 8.77 28.09 8.06
N LEU A 61 8.76 27.20 7.07
CA LEU A 61 8.84 25.75 7.28
C LEU A 61 10.28 25.27 7.15
N GLU A 62 10.78 24.59 8.18
CA GLU A 62 12.06 23.88 8.12
C GLU A 62 11.80 22.46 7.64
N ILE A 63 12.07 22.23 6.34
CA ILE A 63 11.91 20.92 5.70
C ILE A 63 13.26 20.19 5.72
N ASP A 64 13.32 19.07 6.43
CA ASP A 64 14.52 18.24 6.49
C ASP A 64 14.74 17.49 5.17
N HIS A 65 13.76 16.65 4.80
CA HIS A 65 13.77 15.83 3.59
C HIS A 65 12.38 15.25 3.29
N PHE A 66 12.27 14.60 2.13
CA PHE A 66 11.11 13.85 1.70
C PHE A 66 11.39 12.34 1.70
N ILE A 67 10.34 11.56 1.88
CA ILE A 67 10.38 10.10 1.79
C ILE A 67 9.28 9.63 0.83
N LEU A 68 9.66 9.02 -0.27
CA LEU A 68 8.73 8.24 -1.08
C LEU A 68 8.74 6.79 -0.59
N GLN A 69 7.65 6.36 0.03
CA GLN A 69 7.43 4.99 0.46
C GLN A 69 6.59 4.25 -0.57
N LEU A 70 7.04 3.05 -0.95
CA LEU A 70 6.29 2.11 -1.78
C LEU A 70 6.04 0.85 -0.95
N ASP A 71 4.82 0.70 -0.44
CA ASP A 71 4.42 -0.50 0.30
C ASP A 71 3.73 -1.48 -0.66
N GLY A 72 4.34 -2.64 -0.89
CA GLY A 72 3.76 -3.70 -1.74
C GLY A 72 4.31 -5.07 -1.35
N PRO A 73 4.59 -5.98 -2.33
CA PRO A 73 5.32 -7.23 -2.06
C PRO A 73 6.59 -7.04 -1.23
N GLU A 74 7.24 -5.90 -1.43
CA GLU A 74 8.40 -5.43 -0.69
C GLU A 74 8.15 -3.99 -0.26
N LYS A 75 8.55 -3.65 0.96
CA LYS A 75 8.55 -2.27 1.43
C LYS A 75 9.83 -1.57 1.02
N ARG A 76 9.71 -0.45 0.31
CA ARG A 76 10.86 0.39 -0.11
C ARG A 76 10.64 1.84 0.33
N GLN A 77 11.71 2.48 0.75
CA GLN A 77 11.71 3.90 1.15
C GLN A 77 12.86 4.60 0.43
N CYS A 78 12.52 5.63 -0.33
CA CYS A 78 13.47 6.49 -1.02
C CYS A 78 13.50 7.85 -0.32
N HIS A 79 14.63 8.19 0.28
CA HIS A 79 14.86 9.45 0.98
C HIS A 79 15.56 10.41 0.03
N PHE A 80 15.05 11.63 -0.07
CA PHE A 80 15.64 12.67 -0.90
C PHE A 80 15.45 14.05 -0.29
N SER A 81 16.45 14.91 -0.49
CA SER A 81 16.46 16.27 0.05
C SER A 81 15.52 17.20 -0.73
N THR A 82 15.34 18.41 -0.21
CA THR A 82 14.46 19.44 -0.77
C THR A 82 14.88 19.95 -2.16
N ASN A 83 16.11 19.72 -2.59
CA ASN A 83 16.57 20.01 -3.96
C ASN A 83 16.46 18.80 -4.91
N GLY A 84 15.88 17.68 -4.45
CA GLY A 84 15.76 16.45 -5.22
C GLY A 84 16.99 15.53 -5.17
N THR A 85 18.06 15.89 -4.46
CA THR A 85 19.23 15.01 -4.32
C THR A 85 18.88 13.80 -3.47
N ILE A 86 19.17 12.61 -4.01
CA ILE A 86 18.96 11.33 -3.33
C ILE A 86 19.87 11.24 -2.10
N ILE A 87 19.28 10.86 -0.96
CA ILE A 87 19.98 10.59 0.28
C ILE A 87 20.24 9.07 0.39
N SER A 88 19.18 8.25 0.24
CA SER A 88 19.29 6.79 0.37
C SER A 88 18.06 6.04 -0.16
N GLY A 89 18.22 4.76 -0.49
CA GLY A 89 17.10 3.82 -0.72
C GLY A 89 16.34 3.96 -2.05
N CYS A 90 16.79 4.86 -2.94
CA CYS A 90 16.13 5.19 -4.20
C CYS A 90 16.53 4.28 -5.39
N GLN A 91 16.63 2.97 -5.19
CA GLN A 91 16.97 2.03 -6.27
C GLN A 91 15.90 2.08 -7.38
N GLY A 92 16.35 2.28 -8.63
CA GLY A 92 15.46 2.44 -9.79
C GLY A 92 14.64 3.72 -9.76
N ILE A 93 14.95 4.70 -8.90
CA ILE A 93 14.22 5.97 -8.79
C ILE A 93 15.11 7.13 -9.24
N ILE A 94 14.60 7.96 -10.12
CA ILE A 94 15.22 9.21 -10.57
C ILE A 94 14.33 10.36 -10.12
N ILE A 95 14.93 11.39 -9.51
CA ILE A 95 14.20 12.56 -9.01
C ILE A 95 14.73 13.79 -9.69
N GLN A 96 13.82 14.57 -10.28
CA GLN A 96 14.13 15.83 -10.94
C GLN A 96 13.27 16.92 -10.34
N GLN A 97 13.90 17.94 -9.76
CA GLN A 97 13.17 19.10 -9.26
C GLN A 97 12.56 19.88 -10.43
N ILE A 98 11.26 20.16 -10.35
CA ILE A 98 10.51 20.97 -11.31
C ILE A 98 10.41 22.42 -10.81
N SER A 99 10.10 22.60 -9.53
CA SER A 99 10.03 23.91 -8.89
C SER A 99 10.78 23.93 -7.57
N PHE A 100 11.41 25.07 -7.30
CA PHE A 100 12.15 25.35 -6.07
C PHE A 100 11.60 26.60 -5.41
N ILE A 101 11.86 26.73 -4.11
CA ILE A 101 11.61 27.92 -3.31
C ILE A 101 12.98 28.41 -2.84
N ASP A 102 13.25 29.70 -2.98
CA ASP A 102 14.47 30.30 -2.44
C ASP A 102 14.47 30.18 -0.91
N VAL A 103 15.57 29.66 -0.37
CA VAL A 103 15.74 29.46 1.06
C VAL A 103 16.02 30.81 1.72
N GLY A 104 15.18 31.22 2.67
CA GLY A 104 15.36 32.47 3.43
C GLY A 104 16.50 32.38 4.45
N TYR A 105 16.79 33.51 5.12
CA TYR A 105 17.69 33.51 6.28
C TYR A 105 17.15 32.58 7.36
N GLY A 106 17.91 31.54 7.72
CA GLY A 106 17.51 30.53 8.71
C GLY A 106 17.21 29.13 8.16
N TYR A 107 17.52 28.83 6.89
CA TYR A 107 17.26 27.52 6.25
C TYR A 107 15.77 27.13 6.16
N SER A 108 14.88 28.11 6.28
CA SER A 108 13.45 27.90 6.21
C SER A 108 12.87 28.28 4.86
N PHE A 109 11.86 27.51 4.45
CA PHE A 109 11.10 27.71 3.22
C PHE A 109 9.91 28.63 3.52
N GLY A 110 9.80 29.72 2.76
CA GLY A 110 8.62 30.58 2.77
C GLY A 110 7.55 30.11 1.79
N LYS A 111 6.53 30.96 1.59
CA LYS A 111 5.44 30.71 0.65
C LYS A 111 5.93 30.35 -0.75
N GLY A 112 5.41 29.26 -1.30
CA GLY A 112 5.73 28.82 -2.65
C GLY A 112 5.51 27.33 -2.87
N ASN A 113 5.98 26.84 -4.02
CA ASN A 113 5.79 25.45 -4.45
C ASN A 113 7.11 24.71 -4.63
N LEU A 114 7.28 23.61 -3.90
CA LEU A 114 8.27 22.58 -4.21
C LEU A 114 7.60 21.49 -5.03
N SER A 115 8.19 21.10 -6.16
CA SER A 115 7.66 20.01 -6.95
C SER A 115 8.76 19.21 -7.64
N TYR A 116 8.50 17.92 -7.81
CA TYR A 116 9.45 16.95 -8.33
C TYR A 116 8.78 16.02 -9.34
N ASN A 117 9.47 15.76 -10.44
CA ASN A 117 9.19 14.66 -11.33
C ASN A 117 10.00 13.45 -10.85
N ILE A 118 9.30 12.42 -10.38
CA ILE A 118 9.91 11.19 -9.90
C ILE A 118 9.64 10.12 -10.93
N THR A 119 10.68 9.49 -11.45
CA THR A 119 10.57 8.35 -12.36
C THR A 119 10.97 7.08 -11.63
N LEU A 120 10.12 6.06 -11.68
CA LEU A 120 10.36 4.73 -11.14
C LEU A 120 10.55 3.74 -12.28
N ASP A 121 11.69 3.07 -12.31
CA ASP A 121 11.97 1.93 -13.19
C ASP A 121 11.50 0.64 -12.52
N THR A 122 10.45 0.03 -13.09
CA THR A 122 9.82 -1.16 -12.50
C THR A 122 10.62 -2.45 -12.71
N SER A 123 11.71 -2.44 -13.48
CA SER A 123 12.57 -3.61 -13.64
C SER A 123 13.17 -4.09 -12.31
N GLU A 124 13.48 -3.13 -11.43
CA GLU A 124 14.05 -3.33 -10.09
C GLU A 124 13.02 -3.77 -9.04
N TYR A 125 11.73 -3.84 -9.42
CA TYR A 125 10.62 -4.09 -8.50
C TYR A 125 9.93 -5.42 -8.78
N SER A 126 9.40 -6.03 -7.73
CA SER A 126 8.62 -7.26 -7.83
C SER A 126 7.23 -6.97 -8.40
N VAL A 127 6.68 -7.91 -9.17
CA VAL A 127 5.28 -7.87 -9.65
C VAL A 127 4.35 -7.81 -8.45
N GLY A 128 3.37 -6.91 -8.49
CA GLY A 128 2.45 -6.71 -7.37
C GLY A 128 1.72 -5.39 -7.41
N VAL A 129 0.93 -5.15 -6.38
CA VAL A 129 0.29 -3.87 -6.11
C VAL A 129 1.11 -3.13 -5.07
N TYR A 130 1.44 -1.87 -5.33
CA TYR A 130 2.11 -0.99 -4.37
C TYR A 130 1.20 0.19 -4.01
N LYS A 131 1.26 0.60 -2.75
CA LYS A 131 0.60 1.76 -2.15
C LYS A 131 1.65 2.86 -1.96
N PRO A 132 1.77 3.83 -2.88
CA PRO A 132 2.76 4.90 -2.76
C PRO A 132 2.30 5.93 -1.73
N THR A 133 3.23 6.37 -0.89
CA THR A 133 3.01 7.46 0.08
C THR A 133 4.17 8.41 0.04
N LEU A 134 3.89 9.70 -0.12
CA LEU A 134 4.88 10.76 0.01
C LEU A 134 4.83 11.29 1.44
N PHE A 135 5.96 11.27 2.14
CA PHE A 135 6.11 11.92 3.42
C PHE A 135 7.01 13.14 3.33
N ILE A 136 6.67 14.17 4.08
CA ILE A 136 7.54 15.29 4.41
C ILE A 136 7.99 15.16 5.87
N VAL A 137 9.26 15.42 6.12
CA VAL A 137 9.83 15.45 7.47
C VAL A 137 10.12 16.91 7.85
N LEU A 138 9.48 17.36 8.92
CA LEU A 138 9.51 18.74 9.43
C LEU A 138 9.78 18.70 10.93
N ASN A 139 10.89 19.24 11.44
CA ASN A 139 11.09 19.48 12.88
C ASN A 139 10.61 18.33 13.80
N LYS A 140 11.02 17.08 13.48
CA LYS A 140 10.67 15.81 14.16
C LYS A 140 9.24 15.30 13.96
N GLN A 141 8.44 15.95 13.14
CA GLN A 141 7.16 15.45 12.65
C GLN A 141 7.33 14.84 11.26
N THR A 142 6.50 13.84 10.96
CA THR A 142 6.44 13.22 9.64
C THR A 142 4.98 13.18 9.21
N ILE A 143 4.69 13.88 8.12
CA ILE A 143 3.33 14.02 7.60
C ILE A 143 3.27 13.35 6.23
N GLY A 144 2.31 12.46 6.03
CA GLY A 144 2.22 11.61 4.85
C GLY A 144 0.99 11.89 4.01
N LYS A 145 1.13 11.69 2.69
CA LYS A 145 0.04 11.72 1.73
C LYS A 145 0.09 10.47 0.86
N GLU A 146 -0.93 9.63 1.01
CA GLU A 146 -1.14 8.46 0.15
C GLU A 146 -1.64 8.89 -1.25
N SER A 147 -1.32 8.08 -2.25
CA SER A 147 -1.79 8.25 -3.63
C SER A 147 -2.59 7.04 -4.13
N GLU A 148 -2.95 7.09 -5.42
CA GLU A 148 -3.42 5.95 -6.22
C GLU A 148 -2.54 4.70 -5.97
N ASN A 149 -3.10 3.49 -5.89
CA ASN A 149 -2.31 2.27 -5.98
C ASN A 149 -1.69 2.15 -7.38
N ILE A 150 -0.48 1.60 -7.46
CA ILE A 150 0.14 1.20 -8.72
C ILE A 150 0.20 -0.32 -8.84
N ILE A 151 0.06 -0.83 -10.05
CA ILE A 151 0.07 -2.25 -10.39
C ILE A 151 1.26 -2.47 -11.33
N ILE A 152 2.17 -3.35 -10.93
CA ILE A 152 3.27 -3.82 -11.77
C ILE A 152 2.91 -5.24 -12.21
N ARG A 153 2.62 -5.42 -13.49
CA ARG A 153 2.26 -6.71 -14.11
C ARG A 153 3.48 -7.45 -14.60
N GLY A 154 3.46 -8.78 -14.48
CA GLY A 154 4.43 -9.65 -15.14
C GLY A 154 3.92 -10.16 -16.49
N GLY A 155 4.71 -11.01 -17.14
CA GLY A 155 4.27 -11.71 -18.33
C GLY A 155 3.06 -12.59 -18.05
N ILE A 156 2.02 -12.47 -18.87
CA ILE A 156 0.81 -13.25 -18.72
C ILE A 156 0.56 -14.07 -19.98
N SER A 157 0.68 -15.40 -19.85
CA SER A 157 0.12 -16.33 -20.80
C SER A 157 -1.22 -16.87 -20.27
N ARG A 158 -2.28 -16.61 -21.02
CA ARG A 158 -3.65 -16.54 -20.50
C ARG A 158 -4.59 -17.46 -21.31
N ASN A 159 -4.31 -18.76 -21.35
CA ASN A 159 -5.12 -19.68 -22.18
C ASN A 159 -5.71 -20.89 -21.45
N ARG A 160 -5.60 -20.98 -20.11
CA ARG A 160 -6.09 -22.14 -19.34
C ARG A 160 -6.58 -21.76 -17.96
N SER A 161 -7.41 -22.63 -17.37
CA SER A 161 -7.78 -22.52 -15.97
C SER A 161 -6.58 -22.88 -15.08
N CYS A 162 -6.62 -22.53 -13.79
CA CYS A 162 -5.56 -22.91 -12.87
C CYS A 162 -6.17 -23.28 -11.51
N SER A 163 -5.97 -24.52 -11.07
CA SER A 163 -6.34 -24.95 -9.73
C SER A 163 -5.09 -25.38 -8.96
N VAL A 164 -4.96 -24.89 -7.73
CA VAL A 164 -3.86 -25.26 -6.85
C VAL A 164 -4.42 -25.59 -5.48
N ARG A 165 -3.92 -26.69 -4.90
CA ARG A 165 -4.12 -27.01 -3.48
C ARG A 165 -2.77 -27.17 -2.82
N GLY A 166 -2.64 -26.67 -1.62
CA GLY A 166 -1.42 -26.77 -0.83
C GLY A 166 -1.69 -27.09 0.63
N ASN A 167 -0.66 -27.61 1.29
CA ASN A 167 -0.68 -27.89 2.71
C ASN A 167 0.68 -27.55 3.37
N ALA A 168 0.66 -27.52 4.70
CA ALA A 168 1.80 -27.11 5.52
C ALA A 168 2.19 -25.63 5.26
N GLY A 169 3.42 -25.26 5.61
CA GLY A 169 3.88 -23.87 5.58
C GLY A 169 3.58 -23.13 6.88
N ASN A 170 4.26 -22.01 7.08
CA ASN A 170 4.16 -21.19 8.29
C ASN A 170 3.17 -20.05 8.03
N LEU A 171 2.09 -20.00 8.79
CA LEU A 171 1.05 -18.99 8.66
C LEU A 171 1.13 -18.03 9.85
N PHE A 172 1.25 -16.75 9.56
CA PHE A 172 1.26 -15.66 10.53
C PHE A 172 0.03 -14.78 10.29
N VAL A 173 -0.71 -14.51 11.36
CA VAL A 173 -1.90 -13.64 11.31
C VAL A 173 -1.79 -12.65 12.45
N GLU A 174 -1.62 -11.37 12.12
CA GLU A 174 -1.26 -10.34 13.10
C GLU A 174 0.00 -10.79 13.90
N ASN A 175 -0.13 -11.05 15.21
CA ASN A 175 0.95 -11.53 16.07
C ASN A 175 0.86 -13.04 16.39
N LEU A 176 -0.02 -13.77 15.70
CA LEU A 176 -0.25 -15.20 15.94
C LEU A 176 0.50 -16.05 14.91
N ASN A 177 1.37 -16.94 15.38
CA ASN A 177 1.94 -18.00 14.57
C ASN A 177 1.03 -19.23 14.62
N LEU A 178 0.60 -19.70 13.45
CA LEU A 178 -0.18 -20.90 13.23
C LEU A 178 0.72 -21.92 12.52
N ASP A 179 1.38 -22.75 13.30
CA ASP A 179 2.34 -23.78 12.88
C ASP A 179 1.70 -25.15 12.57
N GLY A 180 0.37 -25.21 12.53
CA GLY A 180 -0.38 -26.47 12.40
C GLY A 180 -0.79 -26.87 10.98
N ASN A 181 -1.99 -27.46 10.88
CA ASN A 181 -2.54 -28.08 9.67
C ASN A 181 -3.05 -27.02 8.67
N ASN A 182 -2.14 -26.21 8.15
CA ASN A 182 -2.43 -25.15 7.20
C ASN A 182 -2.77 -25.74 5.83
N LYS A 183 -3.84 -25.23 5.21
CA LYS A 183 -4.31 -25.68 3.90
C LYS A 183 -4.77 -24.50 3.07
N LEU A 184 -4.38 -24.50 1.80
CA LEU A 184 -4.80 -23.53 0.81
C LEU A 184 -5.46 -24.27 -0.36
N SER A 185 -6.53 -23.70 -0.90
CA SER A 185 -7.08 -24.14 -2.17
C SER A 185 -7.55 -22.91 -2.93
N PHE A 186 -7.19 -22.80 -4.21
CA PHE A 186 -7.77 -21.78 -5.07
C PHE A 186 -7.97 -22.28 -6.49
N TYR A 187 -8.87 -21.61 -7.18
CA TYR A 187 -9.20 -21.86 -8.58
C TYR A 187 -9.35 -20.54 -9.33
N ILE A 188 -8.69 -20.46 -10.48
CA ILE A 188 -8.79 -19.39 -11.45
C ILE A 188 -9.47 -19.99 -12.69
N PRO A 189 -10.70 -19.58 -13.02
CA PRO A 189 -11.37 -20.05 -14.22
C PRO A 189 -10.67 -19.54 -15.48
N HIS A 190 -10.97 -20.17 -16.61
CA HIS A 190 -10.61 -19.62 -17.91
C HIS A 190 -11.21 -18.21 -18.06
N ILE A 191 -10.45 -17.31 -18.69
CA ILE A 191 -10.82 -15.90 -18.89
C ILE A 191 -12.19 -15.80 -19.55
N ASN A 192 -12.95 -14.76 -19.15
CA ASN A 192 -14.31 -14.38 -19.58
C ASN A 192 -15.47 -15.07 -18.87
N LEU A 193 -15.25 -15.92 -17.86
CA LEU A 193 -16.35 -16.67 -17.24
C LEU A 193 -16.73 -16.20 -15.82
N LYS A 194 -15.80 -16.05 -14.87
CA LYS A 194 -16.04 -15.56 -13.49
C LYS A 194 -14.75 -15.07 -12.81
N ASN A 195 -14.86 -14.35 -11.70
CA ASN A 195 -13.74 -14.17 -10.77
C ASN A 195 -13.46 -15.52 -10.08
N GLY A 196 -12.18 -15.90 -10.00
CA GLY A 196 -11.78 -17.10 -9.26
C GLY A 196 -12.04 -16.97 -7.76
N GLU A 197 -11.89 -18.07 -7.03
CA GLU A 197 -12.07 -18.10 -5.58
C GLU A 197 -11.09 -19.07 -4.92
N GLY A 198 -10.90 -18.90 -3.62
CA GLY A 198 -10.08 -19.77 -2.82
C GLY A 198 -10.28 -19.55 -1.32
N SER A 199 -9.60 -20.40 -0.56
CA SER A 199 -9.55 -20.30 0.90
C SER A 199 -8.19 -20.72 1.43
N LEU A 200 -7.78 -20.08 2.51
CA LEU A 200 -6.65 -20.45 3.35
C LEU A 200 -7.17 -20.72 4.75
N THR A 201 -6.83 -21.88 5.30
CA THR A 201 -7.20 -22.26 6.66
C THR A 201 -5.97 -22.64 7.45
N GLY A 202 -6.01 -22.38 8.75
CA GLY A 202 -4.95 -22.74 9.68
C GLY A 202 -5.50 -23.06 11.07
N GLN A 203 -4.81 -23.91 11.80
CA GLN A 203 -5.22 -24.26 13.16
C GLN A 203 -3.99 -24.58 14.01
N ALA A 204 -3.84 -23.87 15.13
CA ALA A 204 -2.83 -24.15 16.15
C ALA A 204 -3.37 -23.80 17.53
N ASN A 205 -3.00 -24.54 18.58
CA ASN A 205 -3.37 -24.25 19.97
C ASN A 205 -4.86 -23.96 20.19
N ARG A 206 -5.74 -24.77 19.56
CA ARG A 206 -7.21 -24.62 19.54
C ARG A 206 -7.75 -23.36 18.87
N LYS A 207 -6.88 -22.44 18.41
CA LYS A 207 -7.26 -21.31 17.57
C LYS A 207 -7.41 -21.75 16.13
N ARG A 208 -8.45 -21.25 15.48
CA ARG A 208 -8.75 -21.49 14.07
C ARG A 208 -8.66 -20.20 13.29
N PHE A 209 -8.14 -20.31 12.09
CA PHE A 209 -8.08 -19.25 11.11
C PHE A 209 -8.73 -19.72 9.81
N THR A 210 -9.50 -18.83 9.22
CA THR A 210 -10.03 -18.97 7.88
C THR A 210 -9.89 -17.64 7.17
N TYR A 211 -9.39 -17.67 5.94
CA TYR A 211 -9.43 -16.57 4.99
C TYR A 211 -10.07 -17.07 3.71
N ASP A 212 -11.28 -16.60 3.44
CA ASP A 212 -12.02 -16.90 2.22
C ASP A 212 -11.89 -15.71 1.28
N PHE A 213 -11.48 -15.95 0.04
CA PHE A 213 -11.12 -14.89 -0.88
C PHE A 213 -11.56 -15.14 -2.32
N LYS A 214 -11.77 -14.05 -3.04
CA LYS A 214 -11.89 -14.01 -4.49
C LYS A 214 -10.54 -13.66 -5.11
N ILE A 215 -10.28 -14.20 -6.29
CA ILE A 215 -9.18 -13.76 -7.14
C ILE A 215 -9.59 -12.44 -7.77
N ALA A 216 -8.98 -11.34 -7.31
CA ALA A 216 -9.25 -10.00 -7.80
C ALA A 216 -8.59 -9.75 -9.16
N ASP A 217 -7.34 -10.20 -9.33
CA ASP A 217 -6.62 -10.09 -10.61
C ASP A 217 -5.49 -11.13 -10.73
N VAL A 218 -5.11 -11.46 -11.96
CA VAL A 218 -3.92 -12.25 -12.29
C VAL A 218 -2.84 -11.29 -12.79
N LEU A 219 -1.85 -11.05 -11.94
CA LEU A 219 -0.77 -10.09 -12.18
C LEU A 219 0.36 -10.69 -13.01
N GLU A 220 0.61 -11.99 -12.90
CA GLU A 220 1.60 -12.70 -13.71
C GLU A 220 1.21 -14.17 -13.85
N ASN A 221 1.42 -14.73 -15.04
CA ASN A 221 1.26 -16.16 -15.28
C ASN A 221 2.24 -16.63 -16.36
N THR A 222 3.42 -17.07 -15.93
CA THR A 222 4.48 -17.61 -16.79
C THR A 222 4.65 -19.11 -16.58
N LYS A 223 5.52 -19.77 -17.35
CA LYS A 223 5.87 -21.18 -17.13
C LYS A 223 6.37 -21.47 -15.70
N ASN A 224 7.03 -20.50 -15.07
CA ASN A 224 7.72 -20.69 -13.80
C ASN A 224 6.95 -20.12 -12.59
N ARG A 225 6.08 -19.13 -12.81
CA ARG A 225 5.49 -18.33 -11.73
C ARG A 225 4.05 -17.94 -12.02
N LEU A 226 3.25 -17.90 -10.97
CA LEU A 226 1.91 -17.31 -10.95
C LEU A 226 1.85 -16.32 -9.79
N VAL A 227 1.37 -15.11 -10.06
CA VAL A 227 1.10 -14.08 -9.05
C VAL A 227 -0.33 -13.60 -9.21
N VAL A 228 -1.11 -13.66 -8.15
CA VAL A 228 -2.51 -13.22 -8.16
C VAL A 228 -2.80 -12.31 -6.97
N SER A 229 -3.63 -11.30 -7.22
CA SER A 229 -4.24 -10.48 -6.19
C SER A 229 -5.52 -11.16 -5.69
N THR A 230 -5.70 -11.15 -4.37
CA THR A 230 -6.83 -11.75 -3.68
C THR A 230 -7.51 -10.71 -2.80
N LYS A 231 -8.84 -10.81 -2.71
CA LYS A 231 -9.66 -9.93 -1.87
C LYS A 231 -10.74 -10.74 -1.18
N GLY A 232 -10.83 -10.62 0.13
CA GLY A 232 -11.76 -11.40 0.93
C GLY A 232 -11.78 -10.97 2.38
N ASP A 233 -12.19 -11.89 3.24
CA ASP A 233 -12.29 -11.65 4.67
C ASP A 233 -11.66 -12.81 5.44
N TYR A 234 -10.90 -12.48 6.49
CA TYR A 234 -10.38 -13.47 7.41
C TYR A 234 -11.10 -13.45 8.76
N ARG A 235 -11.03 -14.58 9.45
CA ARG A 235 -11.63 -14.80 10.77
C ARG A 235 -10.62 -15.51 11.66
N LEU A 236 -10.50 -15.03 12.89
CA LEU A 236 -9.87 -15.75 13.99
C LEU A 236 -10.97 -16.29 14.91
N ASP A 237 -11.04 -17.60 15.05
CA ASP A 237 -12.07 -18.31 15.80
C ASP A 237 -13.50 -17.86 15.41
N ARG A 238 -14.30 -17.45 16.40
CA ARG A 238 -15.68 -16.99 16.23
C ARG A 238 -15.79 -15.47 16.14
N ASN A 239 -14.67 -14.77 16.00
CA ASN A 239 -14.66 -13.31 15.94
C ASN A 239 -15.30 -12.81 14.63
N ALA A 240 -15.54 -11.50 14.60
CA ALA A 240 -15.99 -10.80 13.41
C ALA A 240 -15.01 -11.00 12.25
N ALA A 241 -15.55 -11.08 11.04
CA ALA A 241 -14.75 -11.11 9.83
C ALA A 241 -14.08 -9.75 9.64
N LYS A 242 -12.82 -9.77 9.23
CA LYS A 242 -12.03 -8.57 8.93
C LYS A 242 -11.61 -8.63 7.45
N PRO A 243 -11.74 -7.53 6.69
CA PRO A 243 -11.34 -7.50 5.31
C PRO A 243 -9.82 -7.67 5.19
N GLU A 244 -9.38 -8.34 4.12
CA GLU A 244 -7.97 -8.54 3.79
C GLU A 244 -7.79 -8.63 2.28
N GLU A 245 -6.77 -7.92 1.81
CA GLU A 245 -6.23 -8.04 0.46
C GLU A 245 -4.81 -8.60 0.55
N ALA A 246 -4.49 -9.55 -0.33
CA ALA A 246 -3.19 -10.20 -0.31
C ALA A 246 -2.72 -10.61 -1.70
N LEU A 247 -1.41 -10.74 -1.85
CA LEU A 247 -0.76 -11.28 -3.04
C LEU A 247 -0.35 -12.72 -2.79
N LEU A 248 -0.82 -13.62 -3.66
CA LEU A 248 -0.46 -15.03 -3.64
C LEU A 248 0.58 -15.30 -4.72
N PHE A 249 1.72 -15.85 -4.31
CA PHE A 249 2.83 -16.22 -5.15
C PHE A 249 2.93 -17.73 -5.23
N PHE A 250 2.82 -18.29 -6.43
CA PHE A 250 3.04 -19.70 -6.69
C PHE A 250 4.25 -19.89 -7.61
N ASN A 251 5.31 -20.47 -7.06
CA ASN A 251 6.49 -20.88 -7.81
C ASN A 251 6.23 -22.30 -8.35
N LYS A 252 6.02 -22.41 -9.66
CA LYS A 252 5.63 -23.65 -10.35
C LYS A 252 6.76 -24.68 -10.39
N ASN A 253 8.01 -24.21 -10.36
CA ASN A 253 9.20 -25.07 -10.39
C ASN A 253 9.45 -25.74 -9.04
N THR A 254 9.45 -24.96 -7.97
CA THR A 254 9.68 -25.46 -6.60
C THR A 254 8.42 -26.00 -5.94
N LYS A 255 7.25 -25.76 -6.57
CA LYS A 255 5.93 -26.06 -6.02
C LYS A 255 5.68 -25.41 -4.66
N LYS A 256 6.23 -24.22 -4.45
CA LYS A 256 6.07 -23.43 -3.22
C LYS A 256 5.05 -22.33 -3.40
N ILE A 257 4.23 -22.14 -2.37
CA ILE A 257 3.21 -21.10 -2.30
C ILE A 257 3.52 -20.18 -1.12
N ASN A 258 3.52 -18.88 -1.39
CA ASN A 258 3.57 -17.83 -0.39
C ASN A 258 2.36 -16.91 -0.56
N LEU A 259 1.94 -16.26 0.52
CA LEU A 259 0.92 -15.22 0.50
C LEU A 259 1.39 -14.07 1.38
N VAL A 260 1.29 -12.85 0.87
CA VAL A 260 1.68 -11.62 1.58
C VAL A 260 0.50 -10.66 1.57
N GLY A 261 -0.04 -10.37 2.74
CA GLY A 261 -1.10 -9.41 2.98
C GLY A 261 -0.77 -8.51 4.18
N ASP A 262 -1.64 -7.54 4.45
CA ASP A 262 -1.46 -6.57 5.53
C ASP A 262 -1.49 -7.26 6.91
N ALA A 263 -2.42 -8.21 7.12
CA ALA A 263 -2.53 -8.98 8.36
C ALA A 263 -2.14 -10.45 8.21
N VAL A 264 -2.24 -11.02 7.01
CA VAL A 264 -2.08 -12.45 6.76
C VAL A 264 -0.82 -12.73 5.94
N ASN A 265 0.09 -13.55 6.47
CA ASN A 265 1.32 -13.96 5.80
C ASN A 265 1.50 -15.48 5.82
N LEU A 266 1.68 -16.10 4.66
CA LEU A 266 1.95 -17.52 4.52
C LEU A 266 3.29 -17.73 3.83
N ASN A 267 4.14 -18.57 4.42
CA ASN A 267 5.47 -18.86 3.90
C ASN A 267 5.68 -20.36 3.67
N ASN A 268 6.31 -20.70 2.54
CA ASN A 268 6.84 -22.02 2.21
C ASN A 268 5.82 -23.17 2.19
N MET A 269 4.54 -22.88 1.91
CA MET A 269 3.52 -23.92 1.75
C MET A 269 3.83 -24.80 0.53
N ASN A 270 3.58 -26.11 0.64
CA ASN A 270 3.78 -27.06 -0.45
C ASN A 270 2.52 -27.16 -1.30
N ALA A 271 2.65 -27.01 -2.63
CA ALA A 271 1.56 -27.35 -3.55
C ALA A 271 1.49 -28.88 -3.71
N THR A 272 0.37 -29.46 -3.28
CA THR A 272 0.08 -30.90 -3.37
C THR A 272 -0.71 -31.27 -4.61
N PHE A 273 -1.42 -30.31 -5.20
CA PHE A 273 -2.19 -30.50 -6.42
C PHE A 273 -2.06 -29.25 -7.28
N VAL A 274 -1.83 -29.44 -8.57
CA VAL A 274 -1.74 -28.38 -9.58
C VAL A 274 -2.41 -28.88 -10.85
N PHE A 275 -3.39 -28.14 -11.35
CA PHE A 275 -4.11 -28.47 -12.57
C PHE A 275 -4.15 -27.26 -13.50
N GLU A 276 -3.81 -27.49 -14.77
CA GLU A 276 -3.85 -26.52 -15.89
C GLU A 276 -3.09 -25.20 -15.74
N CYS A 277 -2.44 -24.95 -14.59
CA CYS A 277 -1.62 -23.77 -14.35
C CYS A 277 -0.36 -23.68 -15.24
N ASN A 278 -0.05 -24.70 -16.04
CA ASN A 278 1.13 -24.71 -16.90
C ASN A 278 0.79 -24.14 -18.27
N VAL A 279 1.60 -23.16 -18.67
CA VAL A 279 1.66 -22.61 -20.02
C VAL A 279 2.77 -23.33 -20.77
#